data_AF-A0A8D9BWG7-F1
#
_entry.id   AF-A0A8D9BWG7-F1
#
_cell.length_a   1.000
_cell.length_b   1.000
_cell.length_c   1.000
_cell.angle_alpha   90.00
_cell.angle_beta   90.00
_cell.angle_gamma   90.00
#
_symmetry.space_group_name_H-M   'P 1'
#
loop_
_entity.id
_entity.type
_entity.pdbx_description
1 polymer ?
#
loop_
_entity_poly.entity_id
_entity_poly.type
_entity_poly.pdbx_seq_one_letter_code
_entity_poly.pdbx_strand_id
1 'polypeptide(L)'
;KLTHQCPGTLNAPVLVRPPKLRNIAHSTWTGSSSIKMSQARNLPQSKEALLKFYNSRLKDDVKSMLENFEEIVKLAKGENETQLSRMTQCELDLYEMHVRAGNIVRAGESLLKLVSDIKQYLILNDFPSVNEAITQNSKLFRTKQTECDQKLMNLRDDMAADLYDLEEEYYTSVYK
;
A
#
# COMPACT_ATOMS: atom_id res chain seq x y z
N LYS A 1 -8.05 -46.55 -39.34
CA LYS A 1 -9.05 -45.60 -39.89
C LYS A 1 -8.65 -44.20 -39.43
N LEU A 2 -7.96 -43.47 -40.28
CA LEU A 2 -7.80 -42.02 -40.16
C LEU A 2 -9.14 -41.38 -40.48
N THR A 3 -9.58 -40.41 -39.69
CA THR A 3 -10.45 -39.34 -40.16
C THR A 3 -9.95 -38.03 -39.58
N HIS A 4 -9.49 -37.19 -40.51
CA HIS A 4 -9.24 -35.77 -40.38
C HIS A 4 -10.44 -35.03 -39.77
N GLN A 5 -10.20 -34.01 -38.95
CA GLN A 5 -10.75 -32.66 -39.17
C GLN A 5 -10.10 -31.64 -38.21
N CYS A 6 -9.50 -30.59 -38.77
CA CYS A 6 -9.35 -29.24 -38.22
C CYS A 6 -9.66 -28.29 -39.41
N PRO A 7 -9.91 -26.97 -39.27
CA PRO A 7 -10.01 -26.11 -38.08
C PRO A 7 -11.20 -25.10 -38.10
N GLY A 8 -11.37 -24.33 -37.02
CA GLY A 8 -11.78 -22.93 -37.12
C GLY A 8 -13.22 -22.54 -36.74
N THR A 9 -13.39 -22.04 -35.52
CA THR A 9 -14.36 -20.97 -35.23
C THR A 9 -13.80 -20.09 -34.12
N LEU A 10 -13.55 -18.82 -34.44
CA LEU A 10 -13.19 -17.79 -33.47
C LEU A 10 -14.33 -17.62 -32.46
N ASN A 11 -14.03 -17.80 -31.17
CA ASN A 11 -14.93 -17.35 -30.10
C ASN A 11 -14.92 -15.82 -30.06
N ALA A 12 -16.02 -15.21 -30.50
CA ALA A 12 -16.28 -13.79 -30.27
C ALA A 12 -16.56 -13.54 -28.77
N PRO A 13 -16.06 -12.45 -28.17
CA PRO A 13 -16.39 -12.10 -26.80
C PRO A 13 -17.88 -11.71 -26.70
N VAL A 14 -18.57 -12.31 -25.73
CA VAL A 14 -19.96 -12.00 -25.38
C VAL A 14 -20.04 -10.53 -24.95
N LEU A 15 -20.71 -9.70 -25.75
CA LEU A 15 -21.05 -8.33 -25.41
C LEU A 15 -22.10 -8.33 -24.29
N VAL A 16 -21.64 -8.20 -23.05
CA VAL A 16 -22.52 -8.01 -21.88
C VAL A 16 -23.22 -6.65 -22.03
N ARG A 17 -24.53 -6.65 -22.25
CA ARG A 17 -25.34 -5.42 -22.27
C ARG A 17 -25.23 -4.71 -20.92
N PRO A 18 -25.04 -3.38 -20.90
CA PRO A 18 -25.13 -2.62 -19.65
C PRO A 18 -26.59 -2.64 -19.15
N PRO A 19 -26.81 -2.77 -17.82
CA PRO A 19 -28.15 -2.69 -17.25
C PRO A 19 -28.72 -1.28 -17.40
N LYS A 20 -30.03 -1.19 -17.64
CA LYS A 20 -30.76 0.07 -17.81
C LYS A 20 -30.56 0.98 -16.60
N LEU A 21 -30.07 2.19 -16.85
CA LEU A 21 -30.00 3.28 -15.88
C LEU A 21 -31.41 3.56 -15.34
N ARG A 22 -31.66 3.21 -14.08
CA ARG A 22 -32.80 3.70 -13.30
C ARG A 22 -32.45 5.10 -12.82
N ASN A 23 -33.36 6.05 -13.01
CA ASN A 23 -33.28 7.40 -12.46
C ASN A 23 -33.01 7.33 -10.94
N ILE A 24 -31.83 7.80 -10.53
CA ILE A 24 -31.51 8.03 -9.12
C ILE A 24 -31.80 9.50 -8.85
N ALA A 25 -32.91 9.73 -8.16
CA ALA A 25 -33.22 11.01 -7.53
C ALA A 25 -32.08 11.40 -6.58
N HIS A 26 -31.77 12.69 -6.53
CA HIS A 26 -30.79 13.29 -5.65
C HIS A 26 -31.15 12.99 -4.18
N SER A 27 -30.46 12.03 -3.57
CA SER A 27 -30.41 11.87 -2.11
C SER A 27 -29.03 12.28 -1.64
N THR A 28 -28.97 13.39 -0.90
CA THR A 28 -27.79 13.89 -0.20
C THR A 28 -27.21 12.79 0.69
N TRP A 29 -26.04 12.28 0.31
CA TRP A 29 -25.30 11.28 1.09
C TRP A 29 -24.50 12.01 2.19
N THR A 30 -25.14 12.27 3.33
CA THR A 30 -24.44 12.66 4.57
C THR A 30 -24.07 11.40 5.34
N GLY A 31 -23.11 10.64 4.79
CA GLY A 31 -22.57 9.44 5.40
C GLY A 31 -21.17 9.66 5.94
N SER A 32 -21.02 10.48 6.97
CA SER A 32 -19.76 10.56 7.74
C SER A 32 -19.62 9.30 8.60
N SER A 33 -19.22 8.19 7.99
CA SER A 33 -18.69 7.04 8.72
C SER A 33 -17.26 7.36 9.14
N SER A 34 -17.13 7.93 10.34
CA SER A 34 -15.85 8.08 11.03
C SER A 34 -15.31 6.68 11.34
N ILE A 35 -14.46 6.16 10.46
CA ILE A 35 -13.60 5.04 10.79
C ILE A 35 -12.69 5.52 11.90
N LYS A 36 -12.96 5.10 13.14
CA LYS A 36 -12.04 5.28 14.26
C LYS A 36 -10.79 4.44 13.96
N MET A 37 -9.84 5.05 13.26
CA MET A 37 -8.48 4.55 13.15
C MET A 37 -7.96 4.36 14.57
N SER A 38 -7.66 3.10 14.91
CA SER A 38 -6.94 2.72 16.11
C SER A 38 -5.75 3.65 16.30
N GLN A 39 -5.73 4.27 17.47
CA GLN A 39 -4.73 5.21 17.98
C GLN A 39 -3.36 5.06 17.30
N ALA A 40 -3.10 5.92 16.31
CA ALA A 40 -1.79 6.02 15.68
C ALA A 40 -0.80 6.49 16.76
N ARG A 41 0.07 5.59 17.22
CA ARG A 41 1.20 5.99 18.04
C ARG A 41 2.12 6.82 17.15
N ASN A 42 2.23 8.09 17.51
CA ASN A 42 3.22 9.10 17.16
C ASN A 42 4.20 8.73 16.04
N LEU A 43 4.13 9.45 14.92
CA LEU A 43 5.32 9.92 14.22
C LEU A 43 5.01 11.32 13.62
N PRO A 44 5.94 12.28 13.74
CA PRO A 44 7.23 12.17 13.09
C PRO A 44 8.43 12.33 14.06
N GLN A 45 9.02 11.23 14.55
CA GLN A 45 10.48 11.13 14.44
C GLN A 45 10.79 11.22 12.94
N SER A 46 11.81 12.00 12.52
CA SER A 46 12.14 12.09 11.10
C SER A 46 12.24 10.69 10.50
N LYS A 47 11.77 10.48 9.26
CA LYS A 47 11.85 9.19 8.56
C LYS A 47 13.23 8.55 8.75
N GLU A 48 14.27 9.37 8.68
CA GLU A 48 15.65 8.98 8.95
C GLU A 48 15.92 8.50 10.38
N ALA A 49 15.39 9.18 11.40
CA ALA A 49 15.52 8.74 12.79
C ALA A 49 14.84 7.39 13.04
N LEU A 50 13.65 7.18 12.47
CA LEU A 50 12.96 5.89 12.57
C LEU A 50 13.75 4.78 11.87
N LEU A 51 14.22 5.03 10.64
CA LEU A 51 15.03 4.05 9.90
C LEU A 51 16.35 3.74 10.61
N LYS A 52 17.00 4.75 11.21
CA LYS A 52 18.19 4.57 12.05
C LYS A 52 17.87 3.72 13.28
N PHE A 53 16.74 3.95 13.94
CA PHE A 53 16.31 3.14 15.09
C PHE A 53 16.09 1.67 14.72
N TYR A 54 15.39 1.39 13.61
CA TYR A 54 15.23 0.02 13.10
C TYR A 54 16.57 -0.64 12.81
N ASN A 55 17.51 0.09 12.21
CA ASN A 55 18.84 -0.43 11.90
C ASN A 55 19.67 -0.72 13.16
N SER A 56 19.61 0.16 14.17
CA SER A 56 20.26 -0.06 15.46
C SER A 56 19.71 -1.31 16.12
N ARG A 57 18.38 -1.40 16.26
CA ARG A 57 17.72 -2.53 16.90
C ARG A 57 18.05 -3.87 16.24
N LEU A 58 18.04 -3.92 14.91
CA LEU A 58 18.47 -5.10 14.15
C LEU A 58 19.89 -5.52 14.51
N LYS A 59 20.83 -4.57 14.52
CA LYS A 59 22.24 -4.84 14.83
C LYS A 59 22.41 -5.31 16.28
N ASP A 60 21.73 -4.67 17.22
CA ASP A 60 21.81 -4.97 18.64
C ASP A 60 21.26 -6.38 18.93
N ASP A 61 20.09 -6.72 18.37
CA ASP A 61 19.48 -8.05 18.54
C ASP A 61 20.34 -9.16 17.90
N VAL A 62 20.84 -8.96 16.67
CA VAL A 62 21.71 -9.95 15.99
C VAL A 62 23.03 -10.12 16.73
N LYS A 63 23.65 -9.02 17.17
CA LYS A 63 24.88 -9.06 17.97
C LYS A 63 24.66 -9.83 19.27
N SER A 64 23.57 -9.54 19.97
CA SER A 64 23.22 -10.26 21.21
C SER A 64 23.03 -11.76 20.96
N MET A 65 22.39 -12.16 19.86
CA MET A 65 22.25 -13.57 19.50
C MET A 65 23.61 -14.25 19.29
N LEU A 66 24.51 -13.59 18.55
CA LEU A 66 25.85 -14.12 18.28
C LEU A 66 26.66 -14.27 19.58
N GLU A 67 26.73 -13.21 20.40
CA GLU A 67 27.50 -13.22 21.65
C GLU A 67 26.99 -14.29 22.62
N ASN A 68 25.67 -14.45 22.77
CA ASN A 68 25.11 -15.51 23.62
C ASN A 68 25.40 -16.91 23.07
N PHE A 69 25.40 -17.10 21.75
CA PHE A 69 25.73 -18.37 21.13
C PHE A 69 27.21 -18.74 21.30
N GLU A 70 28.12 -17.79 21.05
CA GLU A 70 29.56 -18.00 21.28
C GLU A 70 29.86 -18.44 22.70
N GLU A 71 29.17 -17.85 23.67
CA GLU A 71 29.36 -18.17 25.08
C GLU A 71 28.77 -19.54 25.46
N ILE A 72 27.64 -19.95 24.89
CA ILE A 72 27.15 -21.32 25.02
C ILE A 72 28.21 -22.32 24.52
N VAL A 73 28.83 -22.03 23.37
CA VAL A 73 29.90 -22.88 22.81
C VAL A 73 31.12 -22.91 23.73
N LYS A 74 31.50 -21.79 24.34
CA LYS A 74 32.61 -21.74 25.31
C LYS A 74 32.32 -22.59 26.54
N LEU A 75 31.14 -22.45 27.15
CA LEU A 75 30.72 -23.25 28.30
C LEU A 75 30.70 -24.75 27.96
N ALA A 76 30.27 -25.11 26.75
CA ALA A 76 30.17 -26.51 26.34
C ALA A 76 31.52 -27.22 26.19
N LYS A 77 32.62 -26.48 26.00
CA LYS A 77 33.96 -27.05 25.92
C LYS A 77 34.52 -27.51 27.27
N GLY A 78 34.04 -26.93 28.38
CA GLY A 78 34.49 -27.29 29.73
C GLY A 78 35.98 -27.05 29.98
N GLU A 79 36.63 -26.14 29.24
CA GLU A 79 38.06 -25.83 29.33
C GLU A 79 38.42 -24.93 30.54
N ASN A 80 37.42 -24.51 31.33
CA ASN A 80 37.63 -23.61 32.47
C ASN A 80 38.00 -24.41 33.73
N GLU A 81 39.28 -24.35 34.13
CA GLU A 81 39.75 -24.83 35.42
C GLU A 81 39.22 -23.92 36.54
N THR A 82 38.33 -24.46 37.38
CA THR A 82 37.79 -23.76 38.56
C THR A 82 38.16 -24.49 39.84
N GLN A 83 38.17 -23.76 40.98
CA GLN A 83 38.42 -24.37 42.29
C GLN A 83 37.23 -25.21 42.82
N LEU A 84 36.17 -25.35 42.02
CA LEU A 84 34.95 -26.07 42.37
C LEU A 84 35.06 -27.55 41.99
N SER A 85 34.24 -28.39 42.64
CA SER A 85 34.03 -29.76 42.19
C SER A 85 33.46 -29.76 40.77
N ARG A 86 33.92 -30.69 39.92
CA ARG A 86 33.42 -30.86 38.55
C ARG A 86 31.90 -30.93 38.47
N MET A 87 31.26 -31.63 39.42
CA MET A 87 29.81 -31.77 39.47
C MET A 87 29.12 -30.42 39.70
N THR A 88 29.65 -29.59 40.58
CA THR A 88 29.13 -28.25 40.85
C THR A 88 29.36 -27.32 39.66
N GLN A 89 30.51 -27.41 38.99
CA GLN A 89 30.80 -26.61 37.82
C GLN A 89 29.85 -26.91 36.66
N CYS A 90 29.57 -28.19 36.38
CA CYS A 90 28.66 -28.57 35.30
C CYS A 90 27.23 -28.02 35.50
N GLU A 91 26.74 -28.02 36.74
CA GLU A 91 25.43 -27.43 37.06
C GLU A 91 25.42 -25.91 36.80
N LEU A 92 26.47 -25.20 37.20
CA LEU A 92 26.58 -23.75 36.96
C LEU A 92 26.62 -23.43 35.46
N ASP A 93 27.44 -24.17 34.70
CA ASP A 93 27.54 -24.00 33.26
C ASP A 93 26.19 -24.26 32.58
N LEU A 94 25.44 -25.27 33.04
CA LEU A 94 24.10 -25.59 32.54
C LEU A 94 23.10 -24.45 32.78
N TYR A 95 23.06 -23.89 34.00
CA TYR A 95 22.19 -22.73 34.30
C TYR A 95 22.55 -21.52 33.43
N GLU A 96 23.84 -21.25 33.25
CA GLU A 96 24.29 -20.15 32.41
C GLU A 96 23.93 -20.36 30.93
N MET A 97 24.12 -21.56 30.40
CA MET A 97 23.68 -21.93 29.05
C MET A 97 22.18 -21.70 28.86
N HIS A 98 21.35 -22.05 29.86
CA HIS A 98 19.90 -21.82 29.80
C HIS A 98 19.55 -20.34 29.73
N VAL A 99 20.20 -19.50 30.54
CA VAL A 99 19.99 -18.04 30.50
C VAL A 99 20.37 -17.48 29.13
N ARG A 100 21.51 -17.90 28.58
CA ARG A 100 21.99 -17.48 27.27
C ARG A 100 21.06 -17.91 26.14
N ALA A 101 20.54 -19.14 26.19
CA ALA A 101 19.53 -19.61 25.23
C ALA A 101 18.24 -18.76 25.32
N GLY A 102 17.80 -18.41 26.54
CA GLY A 102 16.69 -17.49 26.76
C GLY A 102 16.93 -16.10 26.17
N ASN A 103 18.15 -15.57 26.25
CA ASN A 103 18.52 -14.28 25.62
C ASN A 103 18.37 -14.34 24.10
N ILE A 104 18.83 -15.42 23.46
CA ILE A 104 18.71 -15.64 22.02
C ILE A 104 17.23 -15.61 21.58
N VAL A 105 16.36 -16.33 22.31
CA VAL A 105 14.92 -16.36 22.02
C VAL A 105 14.29 -14.97 22.15
N ARG A 106 14.66 -14.21 23.18
CA ARG A 106 14.16 -12.84 23.39
C ARG A 106 14.59 -11.88 22.26
N ALA A 107 15.84 -11.95 21.82
CA ALA A 107 16.31 -11.20 20.67
C ALA A 107 15.56 -11.59 19.39
N GLY A 108 15.31 -12.89 19.18
CA GLY A 108 14.48 -13.38 18.08
C GLY A 108 13.06 -12.82 18.08
N GLU A 109 12.40 -12.78 19.24
CA GLU A 109 11.07 -12.16 19.38
C GLU A 109 11.10 -10.65 19.09
N SER A 110 12.15 -9.96 19.55
CA SER A 110 12.35 -8.53 19.24
C SER A 110 12.49 -8.29 17.73
N LEU A 111 13.21 -9.15 17.01
CA LEU A 111 13.32 -9.10 15.55
C LEU A 111 11.97 -9.32 14.85
N LEU A 112 11.14 -10.24 15.34
CA LEU A 112 9.78 -10.44 14.80
C LEU A 112 8.91 -9.19 14.97
N LYS A 113 9.01 -8.51 16.11
CA LYS A 113 8.33 -7.21 16.34
C LYS A 113 8.85 -6.14 15.38
N LEU A 114 10.17 -6.05 15.19
CA LEU A 114 10.77 -5.12 14.24
C LEU A 114 10.24 -5.33 12.80
N VAL A 115 10.11 -6.58 12.35
CA VAL A 115 9.53 -6.91 11.04
C VAL A 115 8.07 -6.44 10.94
N SER A 116 7.29 -6.62 12.01
CA SER A 116 5.90 -6.13 12.06
C SER A 116 5.85 -4.60 11.96
N ASP A 117 6.71 -3.89 12.69
CA ASP A 117 6.78 -2.43 12.68
C ASP A 117 7.15 -1.90 11.28
N ILE A 118 8.11 -2.53 10.60
CA ILE A 118 8.50 -2.17 9.23
C ILE A 118 7.33 -2.37 8.25
N LYS A 119 6.61 -3.49 8.34
CA LYS A 119 5.43 -3.73 7.48
C LYS A 119 4.36 -2.65 7.69
N GLN A 120 4.09 -2.30 8.95
CA GLN A 120 3.14 -1.24 9.27
C GLN A 120 3.60 0.11 8.73
N TYR A 121 4.90 0.43 8.84
CA TYR A 121 5.47 1.64 8.26
C TYR A 121 5.26 1.69 6.74
N LEU A 122 5.57 0.61 6.01
CA LEU A 122 5.43 0.55 4.55
C LEU A 122 3.98 0.68 4.09
N ILE A 123 3.04 -0.01 4.75
CA ILE A 123 1.61 0.09 4.42
C ILE A 123 1.12 1.53 4.58
N LEU A 124 1.55 2.23 5.63
CA LEU A 124 1.05 3.56 5.94
C LEU A 124 1.73 4.69 5.16
N ASN A 125 2.99 4.52 4.73
CA ASN A 125 3.75 5.60 4.09
C ASN A 125 3.30 5.90 2.65
N ASP A 126 2.65 4.94 1.96
CA ASP A 126 2.19 5.15 0.58
C ASP A 126 0.85 5.89 0.48
N PHE A 127 0.03 5.91 1.54
CA PHE A 127 -1.29 6.55 1.48
C PHE A 127 -1.25 8.06 1.18
N PRO A 128 -0.37 8.87 1.81
CA PRO A 128 -0.33 10.31 1.54
C PRO A 128 -0.04 10.65 0.06
N SER A 129 0.98 10.04 -0.55
CA SER A 129 1.32 10.27 -1.96
C SER A 129 0.23 9.75 -2.91
N VAL A 130 -0.35 8.59 -2.64
CA VAL A 130 -1.49 8.07 -3.42
C VAL A 130 -2.69 9.01 -3.31
N ASN A 131 -2.99 9.52 -2.11
CA ASN A 131 -4.11 10.41 -1.88
C ASN A 131 -3.90 11.78 -2.54
N GLU A 132 -2.67 12.27 -2.56
CA GLU A 132 -2.29 13.48 -3.29
C GLU A 132 -2.44 13.27 -4.81
N ALA A 133 -1.97 12.15 -5.35
CA ALA A 133 -2.14 11.82 -6.77
C ALA A 133 -3.62 11.71 -7.17
N ILE A 134 -4.46 11.07 -6.34
CA ILE A 134 -5.92 11.00 -6.55
C ILE A 134 -6.52 12.42 -6.55
N THR A 135 -6.11 13.26 -5.60
CA THR A 135 -6.60 14.63 -5.49
C THR A 135 -6.20 15.47 -6.71
N GLN A 136 -4.95 15.35 -7.17
CA GLN A 136 -4.45 16.04 -8.35
C GLN A 136 -5.19 15.58 -9.62
N ASN A 137 -5.33 14.27 -9.83
CA ASN A 137 -6.05 13.73 -10.98
C ASN A 137 -7.52 14.14 -10.97
N SER A 138 -8.17 14.12 -9.80
CA SER A 138 -9.56 14.57 -9.67
C SER A 138 -9.73 16.05 -10.04
N LYS A 139 -8.79 16.91 -9.64
CA LYS A 139 -8.77 18.32 -10.06
C LYS A 139 -8.56 18.46 -11.56
N LEU A 140 -7.57 17.77 -12.12
CA LEU A 140 -7.27 17.78 -13.55
C LEU A 140 -8.48 17.37 -14.39
N PHE A 141 -9.16 16.29 -14.01
CA PHE A 141 -10.34 15.83 -14.75
C PHE A 141 -11.51 16.80 -14.64
N ARG A 142 -11.73 17.43 -13.47
CA ARG A 142 -12.74 18.49 -13.33
C ARG A 142 -12.43 19.68 -14.24
N THR A 143 -11.18 20.15 -14.26
CA THR A 143 -10.78 21.26 -15.14
C THR A 143 -11.01 20.91 -16.61
N LYS A 144 -10.56 19.73 -17.05
CA LYS A 144 -10.78 19.27 -18.43
C LYS A 144 -12.26 19.16 -18.78
N GLN A 145 -13.08 18.71 -17.83
CA GLN A 145 -14.53 18.64 -18.02
C GLN A 145 -15.12 20.04 -18.23
N THR A 146 -14.78 20.99 -17.37
CA THR A 146 -15.25 22.38 -17.51
C THR A 146 -14.79 23.03 -18.82
N GLU A 147 -13.54 22.79 -19.24
CA GLU A 147 -13.05 23.27 -20.53
C GLU A 147 -13.80 22.65 -21.72
N CYS A 148 -14.13 21.37 -21.64
CA CYS A 148 -14.90 20.67 -22.66
C CYS A 148 -16.33 21.23 -22.73
N ASP A 149 -16.98 21.37 -21.58
CA ASP A 149 -18.34 21.92 -21.47
C ASP A 149 -18.39 23.35 -22.02
N GLN A 150 -17.37 24.18 -21.72
CA GLN A 150 -17.27 25.53 -22.26
C GLN A 150 -17.11 25.54 -23.78
N LYS A 151 -16.27 24.66 -24.33
CA LYS A 151 -16.11 24.54 -25.79
C LYS A 151 -17.39 24.10 -26.48
N LEU A 152 -18.12 23.15 -25.87
CA LEU A 152 -19.43 22.71 -26.37
C LEU A 152 -20.47 23.84 -26.32
N MET A 153 -20.46 24.63 -25.26
CA MET A 153 -21.34 25.79 -25.12
C MET A 153 -21.07 26.83 -26.20
N ASN A 154 -19.80 27.18 -26.41
CA ASN A 154 -19.41 28.14 -27.45
C ASN A 154 -19.80 27.63 -28.84
N LEU A 155 -19.50 26.37 -29.15
CA LEU A 155 -19.87 25.76 -30.44
C LEU A 155 -21.39 25.79 -30.68
N ARG A 156 -22.18 25.53 -29.63
CA ARG A 156 -23.65 25.61 -29.70
C ARG A 156 -24.09 27.04 -30.05
N ASP A 157 -23.48 28.04 -29.44
CA ASP A 157 -23.82 29.45 -29.67
C ASP A 157 -23.42 29.90 -31.07
N ASP A 158 -22.25 29.51 -31.56
CA ASP A 158 -21.79 29.76 -32.93
C ASP A 158 -22.75 29.12 -33.95
N MET A 159 -23.12 27.85 -33.76
CA MET A 159 -24.07 27.17 -34.65
C MET A 159 -25.47 27.80 -34.63
N ALA A 160 -25.91 28.31 -33.48
CA ALA A 160 -27.20 28.99 -33.36
C ALA A 160 -27.18 30.34 -34.10
N ALA A 161 -26.06 31.07 -34.06
CA ALA A 161 -25.87 32.29 -34.83
C ALA A 161 -25.88 32.01 -36.33
N ASP A 162 -25.10 31.03 -36.81
CA ASP A 162 -25.07 30.64 -38.22
C ASP A 162 -26.47 30.24 -38.74
N LEU A 163 -27.24 29.48 -37.94
CA LEU A 163 -28.60 29.10 -38.31
C LEU A 163 -29.55 30.31 -38.41
N TYR A 164 -29.41 31.28 -37.51
CA TYR A 164 -30.22 32.49 -37.53
C TYR A 164 -29.93 33.33 -38.78
N ASP A 165 -28.64 33.53 -39.09
CA ASP A 165 -28.22 34.29 -40.27
C ASP A 165 -28.71 33.64 -41.58
N LEU A 166 -28.63 32.30 -41.67
CA LEU A 166 -29.15 31.54 -42.82
C LEU A 166 -30.68 31.63 -42.94
N GLU A 167 -31.40 31.60 -41.81
CA GLU A 167 -32.86 31.75 -41.79
C GLU A 167 -33.27 33.16 -42.26
N GLU A 168 -32.57 34.20 -41.81
CA GLU A 168 -32.81 35.58 -42.24
C GLU A 168 -32.55 35.76 -43.74
N GLU A 169 -31.43 35.22 -44.26
CA GLU A 169 -31.10 35.27 -45.69
C GLU A 169 -32.16 34.54 -46.54
N TYR A 170 -32.66 33.39 -46.09
CA TYR A 170 -33.72 32.67 -46.78
C TYR A 170 -35.02 33.47 -46.87
N TYR A 171 -35.43 34.15 -45.79
CA TYR A 171 -36.68 34.93 -45.81
C TYR A 171 -36.56 36.26 -46.56
N THR A 172 -35.36 36.84 -46.64
CA THR A 172 -35.06 38.09 -47.35
C THR A 172 -34.68 37.90 -48.81
N SER A 173 -34.36 36.67 -49.24
CA SER A 173 -34.12 36.33 -50.64
C SER A 173 -35.29 36.72 -51.55
N VAL A 174 -34.93 37.35 -52.67
CA VAL A 174 -35.86 37.81 -53.72
C VAL A 174 -36.42 36.65 -54.55
N TYR A 175 -35.82 35.47 -54.43
CA TYR A 175 -36.29 34.23 -55.05
C TYR A 175 -37.18 33.47 -54.04
N LYS A 176 -38.46 33.86 -53.95
CA LYS A 176 -39.51 33.04 -53.35
C LYS A 176 -40.36 32.39 -54.43
#